data_AF-A0A484KV53-F1
#
_entry.id   AF-A0A484KV53-F1
#
_cell.length_a   1.000
_cell.length_b   1.000
_cell.length_c   1.000
_cell.angle_alpha   90.00
_cell.angle_beta   90.00
_cell.angle_gamma   90.00
#
_symmetry.space_group_name_H-M   'P 1'
#
loop_
_entity.id
_entity.type
_entity.pdbx_description
1 polymer ?
#
loop_
_entity_poly.entity_id
_entity_poly.type
_entity_poly.pdbx_seq_one_letter_code
_entity_poly.pdbx_strand_id
1 'polypeptide(L)'
;MMNLKGNELDRCCFPSLYFLGSMVVSGSHVYIVGGFDTSVDHLVQKPGEHLYLGGACLDLDSSHLGLGWSRVPIPNVDRRVPFCAALNGKIYSFGFYRPSPEVYDPAVGDWTFFSAPLPSHLARSQVLCVLPDSANNRILLQLSGGDLVEPSLYAFYPDGSSGSHWKCVAPSFRQWYHIATVADDVLFIHNRKKYRSLILGAYDLVSSIWLDVEWTSPFEDNVDKLVAHRQFDAVFPFGPRTLCFALWSPEDVLFPEVTSDKTRVIFLKVQVERTGSTIYLSPLSSHTFDLPNTISVFDFIPV
;
A
#
# COMPACT_ATOMS: atom_id res chain seq x y z
N MET A 1 4.31 3.56 15.17
CA MET A 1 4.93 4.66 14.43
C MET A 1 6.43 4.61 14.62
N MET A 2 7.15 4.51 13.52
CA MET A 2 8.61 4.48 13.51
C MET A 2 9.11 5.72 12.79
N ASN A 3 9.99 6.47 13.45
CA ASN A 3 10.64 7.62 12.87
C ASN A 3 11.83 7.12 12.04
N LEU A 4 11.60 6.90 10.74
CA LEU A 4 12.64 6.47 9.81
C LEU A 4 13.73 7.53 9.58
N LYS A 5 13.49 8.81 9.88
CA LYS A 5 14.55 9.85 9.79
C LYS A 5 15.52 9.76 10.95
N GLY A 6 15.00 9.57 12.17
CA GLY A 6 15.81 9.36 13.38
C GLY A 6 16.31 7.93 13.56
N ASN A 7 15.73 6.96 12.82
CA ASN A 7 15.89 5.52 13.06
C ASN A 7 15.45 5.11 14.47
N GLU A 8 14.34 5.68 14.94
CA GLU A 8 13.83 5.49 16.29
C GLU A 8 12.41 4.92 16.25
N LEU A 9 12.11 4.00 17.16
CA LEU A 9 10.73 3.59 17.42
C LEU A 9 10.10 4.63 18.34
N ASP A 10 9.34 5.55 17.78
CA ASP A 10 8.70 6.62 18.55
C ASP A 10 7.57 6.05 19.43
N ARG A 11 6.65 5.27 18.83
CA ARG A 11 5.50 4.69 19.55
C ARG A 11 5.06 3.35 18.96
N CYS A 12 4.68 2.39 19.80
CA CYS A 12 3.99 1.16 19.39
C CYS A 12 2.54 1.22 19.87
N CYS A 13 1.70 2.02 19.22
CA CYS A 13 0.36 2.31 19.73
C CYS A 13 -0.67 2.37 18.61
N PHE A 14 -0.97 1.23 18.01
CA PHE A 14 -2.30 1.06 17.42
C PHE A 14 -3.09 0.17 18.38
N PRO A 15 -4.30 0.57 18.80
CA PRO A 15 -5.20 -0.33 19.53
C PRO A 15 -5.34 -1.65 18.77
N SER A 16 -5.50 -2.76 19.48
CA SER A 16 -5.70 -4.07 18.86
C SER A 16 -6.81 -4.01 17.82
N LEU A 17 -6.52 -4.54 16.62
CA LEU A 17 -7.40 -4.48 15.46
C LEU A 17 -7.64 -5.89 14.92
N TYR A 18 -8.86 -6.17 14.48
CA TYR A 18 -9.20 -7.36 13.70
C TYR A 18 -9.57 -6.92 12.29
N PHE A 19 -8.77 -7.27 11.28
CA PHE A 19 -8.84 -6.60 9.98
C PHE A 19 -8.89 -7.52 8.77
N LEU A 20 -9.86 -7.24 7.91
CA LEU A 20 -9.89 -7.57 6.48
C LEU A 20 -10.35 -6.27 5.80
N GLY A 21 -9.61 -5.66 4.88
CA GLY A 21 -9.99 -4.38 4.27
C GLY A 21 -8.79 -3.66 3.64
N SER A 22 -8.94 -2.37 3.33
CA SER A 22 -7.84 -1.49 2.92
C SER A 22 -7.53 -0.46 4.02
N MET A 23 -6.24 -0.17 4.22
CA MET A 23 -5.78 0.83 5.18
C MET A 23 -5.01 1.92 4.44
N VAL A 24 -5.36 3.18 4.66
CA VAL A 24 -4.79 4.34 3.95
C VAL A 24 -4.52 5.50 4.89
N VAL A 25 -3.53 6.33 4.58
CA VAL A 25 -3.24 7.57 5.33
C VAL A 25 -3.64 8.78 4.50
N SER A 26 -4.40 9.68 5.10
CA SER A 26 -4.79 10.96 4.50
C SER A 26 -4.59 12.08 5.52
N GLY A 27 -3.61 12.96 5.27
CA GLY A 27 -3.18 13.96 6.24
C GLY A 27 -2.66 13.28 7.52
N SER A 28 -3.07 13.76 8.68
CA SER A 28 -2.74 13.16 9.99
C SER A 28 -3.67 12.02 10.41
N HIS A 29 -4.46 11.45 9.49
CA HIS A 29 -5.45 10.44 9.81
C HIS A 29 -5.16 9.11 9.10
N VAL A 30 -5.30 8.01 9.83
CA VAL A 30 -5.30 6.65 9.29
C VAL A 30 -6.75 6.20 9.14
N TYR A 31 -7.08 5.67 7.98
CA TYR A 31 -8.41 5.13 7.69
C TYR A 31 -8.32 3.64 7.40
N ILE A 32 -9.28 2.92 7.95
CA ILE A 32 -9.61 1.54 7.64
C ILE A 32 -10.90 1.59 6.83
N VAL A 33 -10.88 1.01 5.64
CA VAL A 33 -12.01 0.98 4.72
C VAL A 33 -12.38 -0.47 4.39
N GLY A 34 -13.64 -0.80 4.64
CA GLY A 34 -14.19 -2.13 4.41
C GLY A 34 -14.14 -3.04 5.64
N GLY A 35 -14.14 -4.35 5.42
CA GLY A 35 -14.14 -5.39 6.44
C GLY A 35 -15.51 -5.94 6.79
N PHE A 36 -15.56 -6.63 7.93
CA PHE A 36 -16.81 -7.15 8.45
C PHE A 36 -17.68 -5.99 8.92
N ASP A 37 -18.99 -6.15 8.80
CA ASP A 37 -19.96 -5.18 9.29
C ASP A 37 -20.70 -5.82 10.46
N THR A 38 -20.62 -5.28 11.68
CA THR A 38 -21.34 -5.82 12.86
C THR A 38 -22.85 -5.94 12.68
N SER A 39 -23.45 -5.17 11.76
CA SER A 39 -24.88 -5.26 11.47
C SER A 39 -25.25 -6.49 10.63
N VAL A 40 -24.26 -7.14 9.99
CA VAL A 40 -24.44 -8.27 9.07
C VAL A 40 -23.68 -9.51 9.54
N ASP A 41 -22.48 -9.33 10.06
CA ASP A 41 -21.59 -10.39 10.51
C ASP A 41 -21.69 -10.47 12.04
N HIS A 42 -22.33 -11.54 12.55
CA HIS A 42 -22.60 -11.78 13.98
C HIS A 42 -21.32 -12.04 14.81
N LEU A 43 -20.40 -11.09 14.85
CA LEU A 43 -19.13 -11.20 15.57
C LEU A 43 -19.31 -10.76 17.03
N VAL A 44 -19.00 -11.66 17.96
CA VAL A 44 -19.05 -11.41 19.41
C VAL A 44 -17.70 -10.86 19.86
N GLN A 45 -17.67 -9.59 20.25
CA GLN A 45 -16.50 -8.93 20.84
C GLN A 45 -16.19 -9.51 22.22
N LYS A 46 -14.96 -9.97 22.47
CA LYS A 46 -14.55 -10.39 23.81
C LYS A 46 -14.22 -9.17 24.68
N PRO A 47 -14.35 -9.28 26.03
CA PRO A 47 -13.92 -8.22 26.93
C PRO A 47 -12.44 -7.87 26.71
N GLY A 48 -12.14 -6.59 26.44
CA GLY A 48 -10.78 -6.09 26.21
C GLY A 48 -10.33 -6.04 24.75
N GLU A 49 -11.08 -6.63 23.81
CA GLU A 49 -10.85 -6.43 22.38
C GLU A 49 -11.53 -5.13 21.95
N HIS A 50 -10.87 -4.31 21.14
CA HIS A 50 -11.52 -3.19 20.43
C HIS A 50 -11.78 -3.61 18.99
N LEU A 51 -12.98 -4.13 18.73
CA LEU A 51 -13.34 -4.63 17.42
C LEU A 51 -13.84 -3.45 16.56
N TYR A 52 -12.95 -2.89 15.74
CA TYR A 52 -13.31 -1.87 14.76
C TYR A 52 -13.62 -2.57 13.43
N LEU A 53 -14.92 -2.69 13.16
CA LEU A 53 -15.49 -3.36 12.00
C LEU A 53 -16.10 -2.33 11.06
N GLY A 54 -15.78 -2.42 9.78
CA GLY A 54 -16.18 -1.44 8.79
C GLY A 54 -15.21 -0.25 8.73
N GLY A 55 -15.77 0.91 8.44
CA GLY A 55 -15.04 2.15 8.29
C GLY A 55 -14.58 2.66 9.64
N ALA A 56 -13.28 2.82 9.81
CA ALA A 56 -12.72 3.43 11.01
C ALA A 56 -11.66 4.48 10.68
N CYS A 57 -11.51 5.48 11.54
CA CYS A 57 -10.54 6.54 11.40
C CYS A 57 -9.79 6.74 12.72
N LEU A 58 -8.48 6.96 12.63
CA LEU A 58 -7.61 7.28 13.74
C LEU A 58 -6.88 8.58 13.45
N ASP A 59 -7.05 9.56 14.33
CA ASP A 59 -6.27 10.80 14.30
C ASP A 59 -4.92 10.57 15.01
N LEU A 60 -3.83 10.80 14.29
CA LEU A 60 -2.47 10.61 14.78
C LEU A 60 -2.01 11.77 15.67
N ASP A 61 -2.58 12.98 15.51
CA ASP A 61 -2.20 14.15 16.29
C ASP A 61 -2.76 14.07 17.71
N SER A 62 -4.01 13.65 17.87
CA SER A 62 -4.67 13.46 19.18
C SER A 62 -4.32 12.13 19.86
N SER A 63 -3.45 11.32 19.25
CA SER A 63 -3.03 10.00 19.75
C SER A 63 -2.46 9.97 21.18
N HIS A 64 -1.94 11.10 21.66
CA HIS A 64 -1.34 11.22 22.99
C HIS A 64 -2.38 11.33 24.13
N LEU A 65 -3.67 11.49 23.82
CA LEU A 65 -4.74 11.76 24.79
C LEU A 65 -5.59 10.54 25.16
N GLY A 66 -5.22 9.34 24.69
CA GLY A 66 -6.04 8.14 24.78
C GLY A 66 -6.66 7.82 23.43
N LEU A 67 -6.05 6.88 22.72
CA LEU A 67 -6.40 6.49 21.36
C LEU A 67 -7.70 5.69 21.31
N GLY A 68 -8.66 6.17 20.52
CA GLY A 68 -9.79 5.37 20.08
C GLY A 68 -9.99 5.58 18.59
N TRP A 69 -10.19 4.50 17.84
CA TRP A 69 -10.67 4.65 16.48
C TRP A 69 -12.11 5.18 16.52
N SER A 70 -12.40 6.16 15.67
CA SER A 70 -13.76 6.65 15.42
C SER A 70 -14.38 5.88 14.26
N ARG A 71 -15.70 5.70 14.27
CA ARG A 71 -16.40 5.09 13.14
C ARG A 71 -16.55 6.10 12.01
N VAL A 72 -16.33 5.64 10.78
CA VAL A 72 -16.64 6.37 9.55
C VAL A 72 -17.52 5.51 8.63
N PRO A 73 -18.26 6.12 7.69
CA PRO A 73 -18.99 5.37 6.68
C PRO A 73 -18.08 4.45 5.84
N ILE A 74 -18.67 3.39 5.28
CA ILE A 74 -18.02 2.50 4.30
C ILE A 74 -18.58 2.75 2.89
N PRO A 75 -17.86 2.34 1.84
CA PRO A 75 -18.35 2.46 0.46
C PRO A 75 -19.73 1.84 0.29
N ASN A 76 -20.55 2.43 -0.58
CA ASN A 76 -21.93 2.03 -0.80
C ASN A 76 -22.04 0.66 -1.49
N VAL A 77 -21.07 0.32 -2.34
CA VAL A 77 -21.10 -0.90 -3.17
C VAL A 77 -20.22 -2.00 -2.60
N ASP A 78 -18.89 -1.82 -2.61
CA ASP A 78 -17.94 -2.84 -2.13
C ASP A 78 -17.57 -2.59 -0.67
N ARG A 79 -18.36 -3.19 0.22
CA ARG A 79 -18.26 -2.99 1.67
C ARG A 79 -17.17 -3.84 2.34
N ARG A 80 -16.64 -4.88 1.68
CA ARG A 80 -15.84 -5.91 2.37
C ARG A 80 -14.34 -5.77 2.13
N VAL A 81 -13.90 -5.69 0.89
CA VAL A 81 -12.45 -5.68 0.57
C VAL A 81 -12.13 -4.70 -0.55
N PRO A 82 -12.55 -3.42 -0.44
CA PRO A 82 -12.29 -2.45 -1.48
C PRO A 82 -10.79 -2.18 -1.59
N PHE A 83 -10.27 -2.02 -2.81
CA PHE A 83 -8.97 -1.40 -2.99
C PHE A 83 -9.10 0.11 -2.90
N CYS A 84 -8.36 0.72 -1.97
CA CYS A 84 -8.39 2.15 -1.74
C CYS A 84 -7.02 2.81 -1.92
N ALA A 85 -7.04 4.10 -2.23
CA ALA A 85 -5.89 4.99 -2.13
C ALA A 85 -6.32 6.35 -1.60
N ALA A 86 -5.42 7.01 -0.88
CA ALA A 86 -5.60 8.39 -0.43
C ALA A 86 -4.89 9.35 -1.39
N LEU A 87 -5.57 10.43 -1.77
CA LEU A 87 -5.02 11.48 -2.63
C LEU A 87 -5.72 12.81 -2.29
N ASN A 88 -4.94 13.89 -2.18
CA ASN A 88 -5.45 15.25 -1.90
C ASN A 88 -6.43 15.35 -0.71
N GLY A 89 -6.17 14.62 0.38
CA GLY A 89 -7.03 14.66 1.56
C GLY A 89 -8.28 13.77 1.48
N LYS A 90 -8.55 13.14 0.34
CA LYS A 90 -9.71 12.26 0.11
C LYS A 90 -9.30 10.80 0.00
N ILE A 91 -10.26 9.91 0.18
CA ILE A 91 -10.06 8.46 0.03
C ILE A 91 -10.88 7.99 -1.16
N TYR A 92 -10.21 7.32 -2.08
CA TYR A 92 -10.81 6.79 -3.29
C TYR A 92 -10.86 5.27 -3.18
N SER A 93 -12.07 4.71 -3.26
CA SER A 93 -12.34 3.29 -3.38
C SER A 93 -12.62 2.95 -4.83
N PHE A 94 -12.07 1.84 -5.29
CA PHE A 94 -12.33 1.31 -6.62
C PHE A 94 -13.00 -0.05 -6.60
N GLY A 95 -13.32 -0.59 -5.42
CA GLY A 95 -13.86 -1.94 -5.25
C GLY A 95 -12.85 -3.04 -5.57
N PHE A 96 -13.34 -4.28 -5.70
CA PHE A 96 -12.52 -5.46 -5.99
C PHE A 96 -13.00 -6.23 -7.23
N TYR A 97 -14.09 -6.99 -7.11
CA TYR A 97 -14.56 -7.88 -8.19
C TYR A 97 -15.09 -7.14 -9.41
N ARG A 98 -15.60 -5.92 -9.20
CA ARG A 98 -16.03 -5.00 -10.25
C ARG A 98 -15.69 -3.58 -9.81
N PRO A 99 -15.10 -2.75 -10.70
CA PRO A 99 -14.83 -1.38 -10.38
C PRO A 99 -16.12 -0.66 -10.00
N SER A 100 -16.13 -0.11 -8.79
CA SER A 100 -17.20 0.72 -8.26
C SER A 100 -16.57 1.97 -7.67
N PRO A 101 -16.19 2.94 -8.52
CA PRO A 101 -15.40 4.07 -8.09
C PRO A 101 -16.22 5.02 -7.19
N GLU A 102 -15.80 5.14 -5.94
CA GLU A 102 -16.44 5.94 -4.90
C GLU A 102 -15.37 6.76 -4.16
N VAL A 103 -15.70 7.99 -3.78
CA VAL A 103 -14.80 8.89 -3.05
C VAL A 103 -15.43 9.28 -1.72
N TYR A 104 -14.65 9.15 -0.65
CA TYR A 104 -14.94 9.71 0.66
C TYR A 104 -14.19 11.02 0.82
N ASP A 105 -14.95 12.08 1.08
CA ASP A 105 -14.42 13.38 1.47
C ASP A 105 -14.64 13.54 2.99
N PRO A 106 -13.60 13.50 3.83
CA PRO A 106 -13.74 13.68 5.26
C PRO A 106 -14.42 15.00 5.67
N ALA A 107 -14.35 16.05 4.83
CA ALA A 107 -15.02 17.32 5.10
C ALA A 107 -16.55 17.24 4.93
N VAL A 108 -17.02 16.33 4.06
CA VAL A 108 -18.45 16.06 3.84
C VAL A 108 -18.94 14.95 4.77
N GLY A 109 -18.07 13.99 5.06
CA GLY A 109 -18.36 12.86 5.94
C GLY A 109 -19.18 11.75 5.29
N ASP A 110 -19.18 11.65 3.95
CA ASP A 110 -19.93 10.60 3.23
C ASP A 110 -19.22 10.13 1.94
N TRP A 111 -19.61 8.95 1.45
CA TRP A 111 -19.14 8.36 0.19
C TRP A 111 -20.03 8.80 -0.97
N THR A 112 -19.40 9.24 -2.06
CA THR A 112 -20.08 9.65 -3.28
C THR A 112 -19.49 8.95 -4.50
N PHE A 113 -20.31 8.66 -5.50
CA PHE A 113 -19.82 8.13 -6.77
C PHE A 113 -18.97 9.17 -7.51
N PHE A 114 -17.99 8.70 -8.27
CA PHE A 114 -17.16 9.59 -9.09
C PHE A 114 -18.02 10.37 -10.09
N SER A 115 -17.66 11.64 -10.30
CA SER A 115 -18.25 12.46 -11.35
C SER A 115 -17.94 11.94 -12.75
N ALA A 116 -16.74 11.38 -12.96
CA ALA A 116 -16.40 10.70 -14.20
C ALA A 116 -16.95 9.27 -14.21
N PRO A 117 -17.78 8.92 -15.22
CA PRO A 117 -18.21 7.55 -15.36
C PRO A 117 -17.01 6.64 -15.64
N LEU A 118 -17.06 5.43 -15.08
CA LEU A 118 -16.17 4.36 -15.46
C LEU A 118 -16.36 4.05 -16.96
N PRO A 119 -15.30 4.00 -17.78
CA PRO A 119 -15.40 3.58 -19.17
C PRO A 119 -16.10 2.22 -19.30
N SER A 120 -17.03 2.10 -20.25
CA SER A 120 -17.92 0.92 -20.34
C SER A 120 -17.18 -0.40 -20.53
N HIS A 121 -16.06 -0.40 -21.27
CA HIS A 121 -15.21 -1.58 -21.46
C HIS A 121 -14.49 -2.04 -20.18
N LEU A 122 -14.44 -1.20 -19.14
CA LEU A 122 -13.88 -1.53 -17.82
C LEU A 122 -14.95 -2.01 -16.83
N ALA A 123 -16.24 -1.91 -17.14
CA ALA A 123 -17.33 -2.22 -16.20
C ALA A 123 -17.32 -3.67 -15.68
N ARG A 124 -16.68 -4.58 -16.44
CA ARG A 124 -16.58 -6.00 -16.11
C ARG A 124 -15.16 -6.44 -15.74
N SER A 125 -14.21 -5.53 -15.65
CA SER A 125 -12.86 -5.85 -15.18
C SER A 125 -12.86 -6.12 -13.67
N GLN A 126 -11.76 -6.63 -13.15
CA GLN A 126 -11.43 -6.77 -11.74
C GLN A 126 -10.33 -5.77 -11.39
N VAL A 127 -10.39 -5.18 -10.20
CA VAL A 127 -9.29 -4.37 -9.65
C VAL A 127 -8.30 -5.30 -8.97
N LEU A 128 -7.02 -5.17 -9.31
CA LEU A 128 -5.94 -5.99 -8.75
C LEU A 128 -5.04 -5.22 -7.79
N CYS A 129 -4.86 -3.92 -8.03
CA CYS A 129 -4.04 -3.03 -7.21
C CYS A 129 -4.42 -1.58 -7.46
N VAL A 130 -4.27 -0.73 -6.45
CA VAL A 130 -4.47 0.71 -6.51
C VAL A 130 -3.30 1.39 -5.81
N LEU A 131 -2.71 2.42 -6.43
CA LEU A 131 -1.57 3.16 -5.90
C LEU A 131 -1.78 4.67 -6.14
N PRO A 132 -1.59 5.53 -5.13
CA PRO A 132 -1.56 6.97 -5.36
C PRO A 132 -0.26 7.39 -6.07
N ASP A 133 -0.38 8.33 -6.98
CA ASP A 133 0.73 9.08 -7.58
C ASP A 133 0.46 10.56 -7.36
N SER A 134 0.75 11.00 -6.13
CA SER A 134 0.45 12.34 -5.65
C SER A 134 1.18 13.43 -6.44
N ALA A 135 2.40 13.14 -6.92
CA ALA A 135 3.19 14.08 -7.73
C ALA A 135 2.49 14.44 -9.04
N ASN A 136 1.76 13.50 -9.63
CA ASN A 136 1.01 13.69 -10.87
C ASN A 136 -0.50 13.86 -10.68
N ASN A 137 -0.95 14.03 -9.43
CA ASN A 137 -2.37 14.12 -9.07
C ASN A 137 -3.23 13.04 -9.73
N ARG A 138 -2.81 11.79 -9.63
CA ARG A 138 -3.52 10.64 -10.20
C ARG A 138 -3.45 9.43 -9.31
N ILE A 139 -4.31 8.48 -9.59
CA ILE A 139 -4.32 7.17 -8.95
C ILE A 139 -4.10 6.13 -10.05
N LEU A 140 -3.11 5.26 -9.85
CA LEU A 140 -2.81 4.15 -10.75
C LEU A 140 -3.58 2.91 -10.33
N LEU A 141 -4.09 2.18 -11.31
CA LEU A 141 -4.87 0.97 -11.11
C LEU A 141 -4.43 -0.11 -12.07
N GLN A 142 -4.22 -1.31 -11.53
CA GLN A 142 -4.12 -2.49 -12.36
C GLN A 142 -5.49 -3.15 -12.48
N LEU A 143 -5.94 -3.35 -13.72
CA LEU A 143 -7.23 -3.96 -14.06
C LEU A 143 -7.01 -5.22 -14.89
N SER A 144 -7.86 -6.23 -14.73
CA SER A 144 -7.84 -7.45 -15.55
C SER A 144 -9.24 -8.00 -15.84
N GLY A 145 -9.36 -8.86 -16.85
CA GLY A 145 -10.63 -9.50 -17.19
C GLY A 145 -11.68 -8.55 -17.79
N GLY A 146 -12.91 -9.06 -17.93
CA GLY A 146 -13.97 -8.35 -18.65
C GLY A 146 -13.66 -8.29 -20.14
N ASP A 147 -13.69 -7.07 -20.70
CA ASP A 147 -13.39 -6.82 -22.12
C ASP A 147 -11.88 -6.55 -22.37
N LEU A 148 -11.05 -6.64 -21.34
CA LEU A 148 -9.59 -6.51 -21.45
C LEU A 148 -8.98 -7.83 -21.94
N VAL A 149 -8.18 -7.76 -23.00
CA VAL A 149 -7.44 -8.92 -23.54
C VAL A 149 -6.32 -9.35 -22.59
N GLU A 150 -5.60 -8.37 -22.04
CA GLU A 150 -4.49 -8.55 -21.10
C GLU A 150 -4.72 -7.65 -19.88
N PRO A 151 -4.13 -7.97 -18.71
CA PRO A 151 -4.10 -7.03 -17.60
C PRO A 151 -3.50 -5.70 -18.06
N SER A 152 -4.07 -4.60 -17.61
CA SER A 152 -3.75 -3.25 -18.09
C SER A 152 -3.53 -2.30 -16.92
N LEU A 153 -2.68 -1.30 -17.13
CA LEU A 153 -2.46 -0.20 -16.20
C LEU A 153 -3.28 1.02 -16.64
N TYR A 154 -4.14 1.49 -15.75
CA TYR A 154 -4.95 2.70 -15.94
C TYR A 154 -4.58 3.76 -14.91
N ALA A 155 -4.85 5.02 -15.24
CA ALA A 155 -4.77 6.14 -14.33
C ALA A 155 -6.14 6.83 -14.25
N PHE A 156 -6.56 7.13 -13.03
CA PHE A 156 -7.68 8.00 -12.73
C PHE A 156 -7.15 9.36 -12.25
N TYR A 157 -7.64 10.44 -12.88
CA TYR A 157 -7.32 11.82 -12.50
C TYR A 157 -8.57 12.43 -11.87
N PRO A 158 -8.58 12.73 -10.56
CA PRO A 158 -9.76 13.32 -9.92
C PRO A 158 -9.99 14.78 -10.31
N ASP A 159 -8.92 15.59 -10.39
CA ASP A 159 -9.01 17.04 -10.57
C ASP A 159 -8.27 17.50 -11.84
N GLY A 160 -8.63 16.94 -12.99
CA GLY A 160 -8.10 17.40 -14.28
C GLY A 160 -8.62 18.80 -14.65
N SER A 161 -7.91 19.52 -15.53
CA SER A 161 -8.33 20.84 -16.04
C SER A 161 -9.70 20.82 -16.73
N SER A 162 -10.11 19.66 -17.25
CA SER A 162 -11.44 19.39 -17.85
C SER A 162 -12.35 18.56 -16.94
N GLY A 163 -12.02 18.46 -15.65
CA GLY A 163 -12.66 17.56 -14.69
C GLY A 163 -12.00 16.19 -14.59
N SER A 164 -12.63 15.33 -13.79
CA SER A 164 -12.16 13.97 -13.56
C SER A 164 -12.15 13.14 -14.86
N HIS A 165 -11.16 12.29 -15.08
CA HIS A 165 -11.10 11.42 -16.26
C HIS A 165 -10.21 10.19 -16.07
N TRP A 166 -10.31 9.25 -17.01
CA TRP A 166 -9.54 8.00 -17.03
C TRP A 166 -8.59 7.97 -18.23
N LYS A 167 -7.40 7.38 -18.05
CA LYS A 167 -6.42 7.17 -19.11
C LYS A 167 -5.85 5.77 -19.04
N CYS A 168 -5.81 5.07 -20.18
CA CYS A 168 -5.00 3.86 -20.30
C CYS A 168 -3.52 4.26 -20.35
N VAL A 169 -2.73 3.81 -19.37
CA VAL A 169 -1.29 4.05 -19.30
C VAL A 169 -0.54 2.97 -20.06
N ALA A 170 -0.96 1.70 -19.91
CA ALA A 170 -0.42 0.58 -20.64
C ALA A 170 -1.51 -0.48 -20.89
N PRO A 171 -1.83 -0.79 -22.16
CA PRO A 171 -2.91 -1.73 -22.51
C PRO A 171 -2.50 -3.21 -22.34
N SER A 172 -1.22 -3.47 -22.17
CA SER A 172 -0.68 -4.78 -21.79
C SER A 172 0.38 -4.53 -20.73
N PHE A 173 0.05 -4.90 -19.50
CA PHE A 173 0.89 -4.68 -18.35
C PHE A 173 0.91 -5.94 -17.50
N ARG A 174 2.11 -6.48 -17.23
CA ARG A 174 2.25 -7.71 -16.46
C ARG A 174 1.58 -7.57 -15.10
N GLN A 175 0.76 -8.56 -14.73
CA GLN A 175 0.16 -8.61 -13.41
C GLN A 175 1.23 -8.50 -12.32
N TRP A 176 1.03 -7.58 -11.38
CA TRP A 176 1.83 -7.50 -10.18
C TRP A 176 0.94 -7.63 -8.95
N TYR A 177 1.57 -7.99 -7.84
CA TYR A 177 0.89 -8.12 -6.55
C TYR A 177 1.42 -7.04 -5.60
N HIS A 178 0.62 -6.79 -4.56
CA HIS A 178 0.50 -5.65 -3.65
C HIS A 178 1.72 -4.78 -3.26
N ILE A 179 2.98 -5.18 -3.50
CA ILE A 179 4.15 -4.42 -3.04
C ILE A 179 4.67 -3.56 -4.18
N ALA A 180 4.17 -2.33 -4.26
CA ALA A 180 4.57 -1.39 -5.29
C ALA A 180 4.47 0.06 -4.80
N THR A 181 5.21 0.96 -5.45
CA THR A 181 5.14 2.39 -5.18
C THR A 181 5.57 3.21 -6.39
N VAL A 182 5.25 4.50 -6.39
CA VAL A 182 5.64 5.45 -7.43
C VAL A 182 6.62 6.47 -6.85
N ALA A 183 7.78 6.62 -7.50
CA ALA A 183 8.74 7.66 -7.19
C ALA A 183 9.38 8.16 -8.49
N ASP A 184 9.49 9.49 -8.65
CA ASP A 184 10.12 10.13 -9.81
C ASP A 184 9.63 9.58 -11.17
N ASP A 185 8.30 9.48 -11.33
CA ASP A 185 7.60 8.90 -12.50
C ASP A 185 7.93 7.44 -12.83
N VAL A 186 8.56 6.73 -11.89
CA VAL A 186 8.84 5.30 -12.03
C VAL A 186 7.96 4.53 -11.05
N LEU A 187 7.25 3.54 -11.58
CA LEU A 187 6.53 2.54 -10.82
C LEU A 187 7.51 1.41 -10.45
N PHE A 188 7.80 1.30 -9.16
CA PHE A 188 8.61 0.23 -8.57
C PHE A 188 7.70 -0.89 -8.08
N ILE A 189 8.02 -2.13 -8.45
CA ILE A 189 7.21 -3.31 -8.14
C ILE A 189 8.12 -4.39 -7.56
N HIS A 190 7.87 -4.80 -6.32
CA HIS A 190 8.59 -5.90 -5.70
C HIS A 190 7.79 -7.21 -5.82
N ASN A 191 8.37 -8.23 -6.46
CA ASN A 191 7.70 -9.49 -6.78
C ASN A 191 8.27 -10.68 -6.02
N ARG A 192 7.43 -11.71 -5.83
CA ARG A 192 7.85 -13.00 -5.27
C ARG A 192 8.72 -13.77 -6.27
N LYS A 193 9.88 -14.25 -5.79
CA LYS A 193 10.83 -15.13 -6.52
C LYS A 193 10.20 -16.33 -7.23
N LYS A 194 9.07 -16.85 -6.71
CA LYS A 194 8.32 -17.99 -7.30
C LYS A 194 7.86 -17.73 -8.75
N TYR A 195 7.80 -16.47 -9.20
CA TYR A 195 7.33 -16.07 -10.53
C TYR A 195 8.44 -15.73 -11.56
N ARG A 196 9.71 -16.09 -11.30
CA ARG A 196 10.93 -15.89 -12.14
C ARG A 196 11.59 -14.49 -12.11
N SER A 197 12.93 -14.53 -12.17
CA SER A 197 14.05 -13.57 -12.35
C SER A 197 14.02 -12.10 -11.88
N LEU A 198 12.88 -11.42 -11.72
CA LEU A 198 12.86 -10.01 -11.31
C LEU A 198 12.22 -9.87 -9.92
N ILE A 199 13.08 -9.72 -8.91
CA ILE A 199 12.67 -9.45 -7.53
C ILE A 199 12.13 -8.02 -7.38
N LEU A 200 12.67 -7.08 -8.16
CA LEU A 200 12.23 -5.70 -8.25
C LEU A 200 12.19 -5.29 -9.71
N GLY A 201 11.02 -4.87 -10.18
CA GLY A 201 10.81 -4.28 -11.50
C GLY A 201 10.64 -2.76 -11.40
N ALA A 202 11.06 -2.05 -12.43
CA ALA A 202 10.85 -0.62 -12.58
C ALA A 202 10.20 -0.35 -13.93
N TYR A 203 9.12 0.43 -13.93
CA TYR A 203 8.41 0.83 -15.13
C TYR A 203 8.33 2.35 -15.23
N ASP A 204 8.86 2.90 -16.31
CA ASP A 204 8.79 4.34 -16.59
C ASP A 204 7.38 4.71 -17.06
N LEU A 205 6.67 5.50 -16.25
CA LEU A 205 5.29 5.91 -16.53
C LEU A 205 5.18 7.01 -17.61
N VAL A 206 6.29 7.66 -17.95
CA VAL A 206 6.34 8.69 -19.00
C VAL A 206 6.59 8.05 -20.36
N SER A 207 7.63 7.22 -20.46
CA SER A 207 8.00 6.57 -21.72
C SER A 207 7.31 5.23 -21.94
N SER A 208 6.59 4.72 -20.95
CA SER A 208 5.83 3.47 -21.01
C SER A 208 6.68 2.22 -21.28
N ILE A 209 7.91 2.19 -20.77
CA ILE A 209 8.84 1.06 -20.92
C ILE A 209 9.24 0.48 -19.57
N TRP A 210 9.56 -0.82 -19.58
CA TRP A 210 10.28 -1.43 -18.46
C TRP A 210 11.74 -0.99 -18.48
N LEU A 211 12.26 -0.68 -17.30
CA LEU A 211 13.65 -0.31 -17.08
C LEU A 211 14.42 -1.53 -16.55
N ASP A 212 15.70 -1.60 -16.89
CA ASP A 212 16.62 -2.53 -16.26
C ASP A 212 16.88 -2.07 -14.82
N VAL A 213 17.05 -3.02 -13.89
CA VAL A 213 17.30 -2.73 -12.48
C VAL A 213 18.55 -3.46 -12.05
N GLU A 214 19.56 -2.70 -11.61
CA GLU A 214 20.87 -3.20 -11.21
C GLU A 214 21.23 -2.72 -9.80
N TRP A 215 21.95 -3.55 -9.05
CA TRP A 215 22.51 -3.17 -7.75
C TRP A 215 23.98 -2.78 -7.94
N THR A 216 24.38 -1.62 -7.42
CA THR A 216 25.71 -1.04 -7.67
C THR A 216 26.82 -1.66 -6.82
N SER A 217 26.50 -2.30 -5.71
CA SER A 217 27.49 -2.94 -4.83
C SER A 217 26.96 -4.23 -4.20
N PRO A 218 27.76 -5.30 -4.12
CA PRO A 218 27.51 -6.38 -3.17
C PRO A 218 27.68 -5.82 -1.75
N PHE A 219 26.69 -6.05 -0.89
CA PHE A 219 26.51 -5.36 0.38
C PHE A 219 27.49 -5.85 1.47
N GLU A 220 27.85 -4.99 2.43
CA GLU A 220 28.57 -5.39 3.66
C GLU A 220 27.75 -6.37 4.54
N ASP A 221 26.41 -6.39 4.41
CA ASP A 221 25.48 -7.13 5.28
C ASP A 221 24.63 -8.24 4.61
N ASN A 222 24.98 -8.73 3.41
CA ASN A 222 24.18 -9.73 2.66
C ASN A 222 22.72 -9.31 2.34
N VAL A 223 22.46 -8.02 2.14
CA VAL A 223 21.10 -7.53 1.83
C VAL A 223 20.60 -8.02 0.46
N ASP A 224 21.49 -8.30 -0.49
CA ASP A 224 21.17 -9.01 -1.72
C ASP A 224 20.53 -10.37 -1.41
N LYS A 225 21.01 -11.07 -0.37
CA LYS A 225 20.34 -12.29 0.12
C LYS A 225 19.02 -11.99 0.80
N LEU A 226 18.90 -10.86 1.52
CA LEU A 226 17.63 -10.44 2.12
C LEU A 226 16.59 -10.15 1.02
N VAL A 227 16.92 -9.37 0.01
CA VAL A 227 16.05 -9.04 -1.13
C VAL A 227 15.80 -10.30 -1.98
N ALA A 228 16.82 -11.12 -2.24
CA ALA A 228 16.69 -12.31 -3.07
C ALA A 228 16.11 -13.54 -2.38
N HIS A 229 16.00 -13.57 -1.06
CA HIS A 229 15.46 -14.71 -0.30
C HIS A 229 14.35 -14.36 0.69
N ARG A 230 14.20 -13.09 1.10
CA ARG A 230 13.07 -12.60 1.90
C ARG A 230 12.13 -11.79 1.03
N GLN A 231 10.86 -12.01 1.23
CA GLN A 231 9.83 -11.12 0.72
C GLN A 231 9.80 -9.88 1.60
N PHE A 232 9.96 -8.69 1.03
CA PHE A 232 9.52 -7.46 1.69
C PHE A 232 8.00 -7.38 1.68
N ASP A 233 7.46 -6.80 2.74
CA ASP A 233 6.01 -6.63 2.89
C ASP A 233 5.55 -5.25 2.39
N ALA A 234 6.47 -4.27 2.29
CA ALA A 234 6.19 -2.96 1.71
C ALA A 234 7.41 -2.32 1.03
N VAL A 235 7.13 -1.41 0.12
CA VAL A 235 8.08 -0.47 -0.49
C VAL A 235 7.43 0.92 -0.55
N PHE A 236 8.14 1.97 -0.17
CA PHE A 236 7.63 3.33 -0.23
C PHE A 236 8.76 4.35 -0.50
N PRO A 237 8.45 5.52 -1.08
CA PRO A 237 9.41 6.58 -1.30
C PRO A 237 9.86 7.15 0.05
N PHE A 238 11.14 7.42 0.21
CA PHE A 238 11.73 7.95 1.44
C PHE A 238 12.59 9.18 1.13
N GLY A 239 11.93 10.27 0.74
CA GLY A 239 12.61 11.48 0.30
C GLY A 239 13.18 11.36 -1.13
N PRO A 240 13.99 12.34 -1.56
CA PRO A 240 14.49 12.40 -2.93
C PRO A 240 15.32 11.16 -3.28
N ARG A 241 14.99 10.51 -4.40
CA ARG A 241 15.79 9.41 -4.97
C ARG A 241 16.10 8.29 -3.99
N THR A 242 15.22 8.03 -3.04
CA THR A 242 15.44 6.99 -2.03
C THR A 242 14.16 6.20 -1.85
N LEU A 243 14.27 4.89 -1.85
CA LEU A 243 13.21 3.96 -1.50
C LEU A 243 13.52 3.35 -0.13
N CYS A 244 12.47 3.06 0.62
CA CYS A 244 12.58 2.27 1.84
C CYS A 244 11.72 1.01 1.67
N PHE A 245 12.36 -0.13 1.92
CA PHE A 245 11.72 -1.43 1.96
C PHE A 245 11.52 -1.83 3.41
N ALA A 246 10.36 -2.41 3.72
CA ALA A 246 10.04 -2.89 5.05
C ALA A 246 9.65 -4.37 5.01
N LEU A 247 10.09 -5.12 6.02
CA LEU A 247 9.70 -6.49 6.23
C LEU A 247 9.52 -6.76 7.71
N TRP A 248 8.73 -7.78 8.04
CA TRP A 248 8.69 -8.32 9.39
C TRP A 248 8.97 -9.81 9.42
N SER A 249 9.46 -10.29 10.56
CA SER A 249 9.65 -11.70 10.84
C SER A 249 9.37 -11.95 12.31
N PRO A 250 8.61 -12.99 12.68
CA PRO A 250 8.40 -13.32 14.08
C PRO A 250 9.71 -13.71 14.80
N GLU A 251 10.74 -14.14 14.04
CA GLU A 251 12.04 -14.73 14.47
C GLU A 251 11.89 -15.89 15.48
N ASP A 252 12.33 -17.13 15.28
CA ASP A 252 13.51 -17.69 14.62
C ASP A 252 13.06 -18.97 13.87
N VAL A 253 13.16 -19.03 12.53
CA VAL A 253 12.66 -20.18 11.71
C VAL A 253 13.46 -21.47 12.01
N LEU A 254 14.58 -21.35 12.72
CA LEU A 254 15.39 -22.47 13.17
C LEU A 254 14.84 -23.15 14.44
N PHE A 255 13.95 -22.49 15.20
CA PHE A 255 13.36 -23.04 16.43
C PHE A 255 11.85 -22.76 16.52
N PRO A 256 11.02 -23.46 15.72
CA PRO A 256 9.56 -23.26 15.68
C PRO A 256 8.83 -23.62 16.99
N GLU A 257 9.54 -24.14 17.99
CA GLU A 257 8.97 -24.58 19.28
C GLU A 257 8.97 -23.49 20.36
N VAL A 258 9.63 -22.35 20.13
CA VAL A 258 9.59 -21.21 21.05
C VAL A 258 8.58 -20.20 20.53
N THR A 259 7.51 -19.98 21.29
CA THR A 259 6.62 -18.84 21.06
C THR A 259 7.42 -17.56 21.33
N SER A 260 7.81 -16.86 20.27
CA SER A 260 8.42 -15.54 20.38
C SER A 260 7.37 -14.56 20.86
N ASP A 261 7.65 -13.87 21.96
CA ASP A 261 6.83 -12.78 22.50
C ASP A 261 7.09 -11.45 21.78
N LYS A 262 7.93 -11.45 20.74
CA LYS A 262 8.32 -10.28 19.97
C LYS A 262 8.29 -10.56 18.47
N THR A 263 8.07 -9.51 17.69
CA THR A 263 8.21 -9.54 16.23
C THR A 263 9.32 -8.60 15.82
N ARG A 264 10.23 -9.06 14.95
CA ARG A 264 11.26 -8.21 14.37
C ARG A 264 10.74 -7.52 13.13
N VAL A 265 11.01 -6.22 13.00
CA VAL A 265 10.81 -5.44 11.77
C VAL A 265 12.15 -4.92 11.26
N ILE A 266 12.36 -4.98 9.95
CA ILE A 266 13.59 -4.53 9.30
C ILE A 266 13.22 -3.52 8.23
N PHE A 267 13.96 -2.41 8.22
CA PHE A 267 13.86 -1.36 7.22
C PHE A 267 15.18 -1.25 6.46
N LEU A 268 15.10 -1.27 5.14
CA LEU A 268 16.23 -1.11 4.24
C LEU A 268 16.04 0.16 3.42
N LYS A 269 16.99 1.09 3.48
CA LYS A 269 17.01 2.30 2.66
C LYS A 269 17.94 2.10 1.46
N VAL A 270 17.46 2.47 0.29
CA VAL A 270 18.14 2.27 -0.98
C VAL A 270 18.05 3.57 -1.78
N GLN A 271 19.20 4.10 -2.17
CA GLN A 271 19.30 5.19 -3.12
C GLN A 271 19.01 4.68 -4.53
N VAL A 272 18.30 5.48 -5.30
CA VAL A 272 17.86 5.19 -6.65
C VAL A 272 18.50 6.19 -7.60
N GLU A 273 19.26 5.69 -8.57
CA GLU A 273 19.87 6.50 -9.61
C GLU A 273 19.44 6.00 -10.98
N ARG A 274 19.05 6.91 -11.87
CA ARG A 274 18.65 6.55 -13.24
C ARG A 274 19.72 6.99 -14.22
N THR A 275 20.17 6.05 -15.04
CA THR A 275 21.09 6.30 -16.16
C THR A 275 20.50 5.68 -17.42
N GLY A 276 19.90 6.51 -18.27
CA GLY A 276 19.20 6.04 -19.47
C GLY A 276 18.02 5.12 -19.13
N SER A 277 18.07 3.88 -19.60
CA SER A 277 17.06 2.83 -19.39
C SER A 277 17.32 1.95 -18.17
N THR A 278 18.36 2.26 -17.37
CA THR A 278 18.75 1.47 -16.21
C THR A 278 18.56 2.26 -14.92
N ILE A 279 17.98 1.60 -13.92
CA ILE A 279 17.91 2.03 -12.53
C ILE A 279 19.01 1.31 -11.75
N TYR A 280 19.87 2.10 -11.13
CA TYR A 280 20.90 1.68 -10.21
C TYR A 280 20.41 1.86 -8.78
N LEU A 281 20.49 0.78 -8.00
CA LEU A 281 20.08 0.72 -6.61
C LEU A 281 21.32 0.61 -5.74
N SER A 282 21.58 1.66 -4.96
CA SER A 282 22.70 1.74 -4.04
C SER A 282 22.20 1.61 -2.60
N PRO A 283 22.67 0.63 -1.84
CA PRO A 283 22.28 0.46 -0.44
C PRO A 283 22.76 1.64 0.40
N LEU A 284 21.92 2.14 1.30
CA LEU A 284 22.30 3.23 2.20
C LEU A 284 22.45 2.76 3.64
N SER A 285 21.40 2.16 4.19
CA SER A 285 21.41 1.64 5.56
C SER A 285 20.33 0.60 5.78
N SER A 286 20.53 -0.25 6.77
CA SER A 286 19.50 -1.15 7.30
C SER A 286 19.34 -0.93 8.79
N HIS A 287 18.10 -1.03 9.27
CA HIS A 287 17.78 -0.88 10.68
C HIS A 287 16.76 -1.93 11.10
N THR A 288 16.97 -2.49 12.28
CA THR A 288 16.17 -3.59 12.82
C THR A 288 15.62 -3.19 14.18
N PHE A 289 14.34 -3.48 14.40
CA PHE A 289 13.64 -3.18 15.65
C PHE A 289 12.87 -4.39 16.09
N ASP A 290 12.89 -4.66 17.40
CA ASP A 290 12.05 -5.67 18.01
C ASP A 290 10.78 -4.99 18.55
N LEU A 291 9.62 -5.47 18.13
CA LEU A 291 8.31 -5.07 18.62
C LEU A 291 7.87 -6.04 19.72
N PRO A 292 7.96 -5.67 21.01
CA PRO A 292 7.56 -6.56 22.10
C PRO A 292 6.04 -6.77 22.11
N ASN A 293 5.59 -7.91 22.64
CA ASN A 293 4.20 -8.33 22.73
C ASN A 293 3.43 -8.28 21.40
N THR A 294 4.13 -8.45 20.28
CA THR A 294 3.57 -8.37 18.93
C THR A 294 3.77 -9.71 18.24
N ILE A 295 2.67 -10.32 17.79
CA ILE A 295 2.67 -11.65 17.15
C ILE A 295 2.76 -11.54 15.62
N SER A 296 2.19 -10.47 15.04
CA SER A 296 2.18 -10.24 13.60
C SER A 296 2.08 -8.77 13.24
N VAL A 297 2.67 -8.39 12.12
CA VAL A 297 2.46 -7.08 11.49
C VAL A 297 1.55 -7.26 10.28
N PHE A 298 0.46 -6.51 10.24
CA PHE A 298 -0.52 -6.60 9.14
C PHE A 298 -0.12 -5.78 7.92
N ASP A 299 0.43 -4.58 8.14
CA ASP A 299 0.76 -3.64 7.08
C ASP A 299 1.83 -2.64 7.53
N PHE A 300 2.50 -2.02 6.56
CA PHE A 300 3.42 -0.90 6.75
C PHE A 300 2.91 0.30 5.98
N ILE A 301 2.49 1.34 6.70
CA ILE A 301 1.94 2.54 6.08
C ILE A 301 2.86 3.73 6.34
N PRO A 302 3.29 4.45 5.28
CA PRO A 302 4.00 5.71 5.44
C PRO A 302 3.04 6.78 5.98
N VAL A 303 3.49 7.51 7.00
CA VAL A 303 2.82 8.67 7.62
C VAL A 303 3.70 9.90 7.42
#